data_AF-A0A6J4QPV4-F1
#
_entry.id   AF-A0A6J4QPV4-F1
#
_cell.length_a   1.000
_cell.length_b   1.000
_cell.length_c   1.000
_cell.angle_alpha   90.00
_cell.angle_beta   90.00
_cell.angle_gamma   90.00
#
_symmetry.space_group_name_H-M   'P 1'
#
loop_
_entity.id
_entity.type
_entity.pdbx_description
1 polymer ?
#
loop_
_entity_poly.entity_id
_entity_poly.type
_entity_poly.pdbx_seq_one_letter_code
_entity_poly.pdbx_strand_id
1 'polypeptide(L)'
;MTEACHKMSRCFLAGGRLLAFGNGSAATDAEHVSVEFVDPVIVGKCALPALDLGPGFEANLPVLVRPEDMVMSFVFLEADEAAERTLRVAWERGHSPSRWRSFSSDISQSLTI
;
A
#
# COMPACT_ATOMS: atom_id res chain seq x y z
N MET A 1 -12.78 -0.03 -8.49
CA MET A 1 -11.43 0.05 -9.07
C MET A 1 -11.07 1.48 -9.49
N THR A 2 -11.88 2.12 -10.34
CA THR A 2 -11.61 3.46 -10.91
C THR A 2 -11.34 4.55 -9.87
N GLU A 3 -12.12 4.63 -8.79
CA GLU A 3 -11.92 5.65 -7.74
C GLU A 3 -10.56 5.54 -7.04
N ALA A 4 -10.12 4.32 -6.73
CA ALA A 4 -8.86 4.09 -6.04
C ALA A 4 -7.66 4.40 -6.96
N CYS A 5 -7.72 4.01 -8.23
CA CYS A 5 -6.70 4.38 -9.22
C CYS A 5 -6.63 5.91 -9.40
N HIS A 6 -7.77 6.61 -9.42
CA HIS A 6 -7.79 8.07 -9.49
C HIS A 6 -7.22 8.75 -8.24
N LYS A 7 -7.52 8.25 -7.04
CA LYS A 7 -6.95 8.75 -5.79
C LYS A 7 -5.43 8.54 -5.76
N MET A 8 -4.98 7.35 -6.12
CA MET A 8 -3.57 7.00 -6.23
C MET A 8 -2.84 7.90 -7.24
N SER A 9 -3.42 8.10 -8.44
CA SER A 9 -2.86 9.01 -9.44
C SER A 9 -2.74 10.45 -8.91
N ARG A 10 -3.77 10.96 -8.23
CA ARG A 10 -3.73 12.30 -7.63
C ARG A 10 -2.68 12.42 -6.52
N CYS A 11 -2.53 11.39 -5.68
CA CYS A 11 -1.48 11.32 -4.67
C CYS A 11 -0.09 11.51 -5.32
N PHE A 12 0.24 10.72 -6.34
CA PHE A 12 1.53 10.83 -7.01
C PHE A 12 1.72 12.15 -7.76
N LEU A 13 0.68 12.66 -8.41
CA LEU A 13 0.73 13.97 -9.07
C LEU A 13 0.94 15.13 -8.07
N ALA A 14 0.51 14.96 -6.82
CA ALA A 14 0.76 15.90 -5.73
C ALA A 14 2.14 15.70 -5.06
N GLY A 15 2.96 14.75 -5.52
CA GLY A 15 4.27 14.43 -4.95
C GLY A 15 4.21 13.51 -3.71
N GLY A 16 3.05 12.92 -3.42
CA GLY A 16 2.87 11.95 -2.35
C GLY A 16 3.43 10.57 -2.68
N ARG A 17 3.51 9.72 -1.65
CA ARG A 17 4.03 8.35 -1.74
C ARG A 17 2.98 7.33 -1.32
N LEU A 18 3.16 6.10 -1.74
CA LEU A 18 2.40 4.96 -1.22
C LEU A 18 3.08 4.39 0.03
N LEU A 19 2.41 4.43 1.17
CA LEU A 19 2.84 3.77 2.40
C LEU A 19 2.05 2.46 2.56
N ALA A 20 2.73 1.34 2.38
CA ALA A 20 2.17 0.00 2.47
C ALA A 20 2.53 -0.66 3.80
N PHE A 21 1.64 -1.49 4.35
CA PHE A 21 1.95 -2.34 5.50
C PHE A 21 0.94 -3.49 5.64
N GLY A 22 1.33 -4.53 6.37
CA GLY A 22 0.47 -5.64 6.76
C GLY A 22 1.16 -6.52 7.79
N ASN A 23 0.40 -7.34 8.52
CA ASN A 23 0.95 -8.31 9.46
C ASN A 23 1.06 -9.71 8.86
N GLY A 24 2.01 -10.49 9.40
CA GLY A 24 2.16 -11.91 9.05
C GLY A 24 2.37 -12.11 7.55
N SER A 25 1.57 -12.98 6.94
CA SER A 25 1.62 -13.24 5.50
C SER A 25 1.22 -12.03 4.64
N ALA A 26 0.53 -11.03 5.19
CA ALA A 26 0.21 -9.80 4.47
C ALA A 26 1.41 -8.83 4.38
N ALA A 27 2.46 -9.04 5.17
CA ALA A 27 3.68 -8.22 5.09
C ALA A 27 4.40 -8.41 3.75
N THR A 28 4.42 -9.64 3.21
CA THR A 28 5.04 -9.91 1.91
C THR A 28 4.31 -9.22 0.76
N ASP A 29 2.98 -9.06 0.86
CA ASP A 29 2.21 -8.31 -0.13
C ASP A 29 2.56 -6.82 -0.10
N ALA A 30 2.75 -6.26 1.10
CA ALA A 30 3.17 -4.86 1.29
C ALA A 30 4.56 -4.59 0.73
N GLU A 31 5.51 -5.49 0.98
CA GLU A 31 6.86 -5.44 0.41
C GLU A 31 6.81 -5.55 -1.12
N HIS A 32 6.11 -6.56 -1.64
CA HIS A 32 6.05 -6.83 -3.07
C HIS A 32 5.49 -5.64 -3.85
N VAL A 33 4.35 -5.08 -3.41
CA VAL A 33 3.79 -3.88 -4.03
C VAL A 33 4.73 -2.69 -3.94
N SER A 34 5.43 -2.51 -2.82
CA SER A 34 6.37 -1.40 -2.70
C SER A 34 7.51 -1.52 -3.72
N VAL A 35 8.04 -2.74 -3.91
CA VAL A 35 9.09 -3.04 -4.91
C VAL A 35 8.61 -2.81 -6.33
N GLU A 36 7.43 -3.33 -6.70
CA GLU A 36 6.87 -3.17 -8.06
C GLU A 36 6.65 -1.69 -8.45
N PHE A 37 6.38 -0.83 -7.47
CA PHE A 37 6.21 0.61 -7.69
C PHE A 37 7.55 1.31 -7.90
N VAL A 38 8.59 0.99 -7.12
CA VAL A 38 9.89 1.68 -7.20
C VAL A 38 10.80 1.14 -8.31
N ASP A 39 10.66 -0.13 -8.68
CA ASP A 39 11.42 -0.77 -9.76
C ASP A 39 10.47 -1.55 -10.70
N PRO A 40 9.69 -0.83 -11.53
CA PRO A 40 8.73 -1.49 -12.41
C PRO A 40 9.48 -2.29 -13.48
N VAL A 41 9.26 -3.61 -13.50
CA VAL A 41 9.85 -4.56 -14.46
C VAL A 41 9.38 -4.31 -15.92
N ILE A 42 8.48 -3.35 -16.15
CA ILE A 42 7.90 -3.02 -17.45
C ILE A 42 8.64 -1.83 -18.08
N VAL A 43 9.15 -2.02 -19.30
CA VAL A 43 9.83 -0.98 -20.08
C VAL A 43 8.96 0.26 -20.25
N GLY A 44 9.50 1.42 -19.90
CA GLY A 44 8.86 2.73 -20.12
C GLY A 44 7.89 3.20 -19.04
N LYS A 45 7.70 2.44 -17.95
CA LYS A 45 6.98 2.93 -16.77
C LYS A 45 7.92 3.72 -15.86
N CYS A 46 7.49 4.91 -15.43
CA CYS A 46 8.19 5.67 -14.40
C CYS A 46 8.03 5.00 -13.05
N ALA A 47 9.13 4.89 -12.30
CA ALA A 47 9.09 4.51 -10.89
C ALA A 47 8.20 5.47 -10.10
N LEU A 48 7.34 4.91 -9.25
CA LEU A 48 6.45 5.63 -8.36
C LEU A 48 6.92 5.43 -6.91
N PRO A 49 6.99 6.50 -6.09
CA PRO A 49 7.47 6.39 -4.71
C PRO A 49 6.57 5.50 -3.84
N ALA A 50 7.10 4.38 -3.36
CA ALA A 50 6.43 3.51 -2.41
C ALA A 50 7.37 3.05 -1.30
N LEU A 51 6.81 2.75 -0.13
CA LEU A 51 7.54 2.29 1.05
C LEU A 51 6.69 1.30 1.84
N ASP A 52 7.25 0.12 2.12
CA ASP A 52 6.75 -0.77 3.15
C ASP A 52 7.19 -0.26 4.53
N LEU A 53 6.24 -0.15 5.46
CA LEU A 53 6.51 0.28 6.84
C LEU A 53 7.03 -0.87 7.72
N GLY A 54 6.98 -2.11 7.22
CA GLY A 54 7.44 -3.31 7.90
C GLY A 54 6.65 -3.64 9.17
N PRO A 55 7.13 -4.59 9.99
CA PRO A 55 6.41 -5.06 11.19
C PRO A 55 6.17 -3.98 12.25
N GLY A 56 6.92 -2.87 12.20
CA GLY A 56 6.79 -1.73 13.12
C GLY A 56 5.82 -0.64 12.65
N PHE A 57 4.91 -0.94 11.72
CA PHE A 57 4.09 0.07 11.06
C PHE A 57 3.25 0.95 12.00
N GLU A 58 2.78 0.43 13.14
CA GLU A 58 2.04 1.21 14.15
C GLU A 58 2.88 2.38 14.70
N ALA A 59 4.19 2.18 14.87
CA ALA A 59 5.12 3.22 15.32
C ALA A 59 5.67 4.06 14.17
N ASN A 60 5.83 3.46 12.99
CA ASN A 60 6.45 4.11 11.82
C ASN A 60 5.49 5.07 11.10
N LEU A 61 4.21 4.68 10.93
CA LEU A 61 3.24 5.49 10.19
C LEU A 61 3.12 6.92 10.75
N PRO A 62 2.92 7.14 12.07
CA PRO A 62 2.72 8.48 12.60
C PRO A 62 3.91 9.42 12.42
N VAL A 63 5.10 8.87 12.20
CA VAL A 63 6.35 9.62 12.03
C VAL A 63 6.66 9.88 10.55
N LEU A 64 6.32 8.93 9.67
CA LEU A 64 6.69 8.97 8.26
C LEU A 64 5.62 9.59 7.36
N VAL A 65 4.34 9.55 7.75
CA VAL A 65 3.22 9.99 6.91
C VAL A 65 3.22 11.51 6.71
N ARG A 66 3.05 11.93 5.45
CA ARG A 66 2.92 13.32 5.01
C ARG A 66 1.54 13.57 4.42
N PRO A 67 1.02 14.81 4.41
CA PRO A 67 -0.33 15.13 3.93
C PRO A 67 -0.67 14.61 2.53
N GLU A 68 0.32 14.50 1.65
CA GLU A 68 0.17 14.04 0.27
C GLU A 68 0.20 12.52 0.13
N ASP A 69 0.65 11.79 1.17
CA ASP A 69 0.83 10.34 1.11
C ASP A 69 -0.51 9.60 1.10
N MET A 70 -0.52 8.44 0.44
CA MET A 70 -1.62 7.48 0.47
C MET A 70 -1.22 6.27 1.30
N VAL A 71 -2.15 5.81 2.13
CA VAL A 71 -1.92 4.68 3.04
C VAL A 71 -2.71 3.46 2.57
N MET A 72 -2.01 2.33 2.47
CA MET A 72 -2.58 1.05 2.07
C MET A 72 -2.20 -0.04 3.08
N SER A 73 -3.23 -0.69 3.62
CA SER A 73 -3.06 -1.85 4.49
C SER A 73 -3.45 -3.12 3.75
N PHE A 74 -2.65 -4.15 3.93
CA PHE A 74 -2.92 -5.52 3.52
C PHE A 74 -3.38 -6.34 4.72
N VAL A 75 -4.42 -7.14 4.52
CA VAL A 75 -5.02 -7.99 5.55
C VAL A 75 -5.28 -9.38 4.97
N PHE A 76 -4.94 -10.43 5.71
CA PHE A 76 -5.15 -11.82 5.31
C PHE A 76 -6.18 -12.51 6.22
N LEU A 77 -7.30 -12.97 5.62
CA LEU A 77 -8.42 -13.78 6.17
C LEU A 77 -9.11 -13.34 7.48
N GLU A 78 -8.39 -12.87 8.49
CA GLU A 78 -8.92 -12.41 9.78
C GLU A 78 -8.82 -10.88 9.94
N ALA A 79 -9.58 -10.33 10.90
CA ALA A 79 -9.48 -8.93 11.24
C ALA A 79 -8.17 -8.64 11.97
N ASP A 80 -7.34 -7.77 11.40
CA ASP A 80 -6.11 -7.30 12.01
C ASP A 80 -6.36 -5.98 12.75
N GLU A 81 -6.52 -6.04 14.07
CA GLU A 81 -6.79 -4.85 14.89
C GLU A 81 -5.66 -3.81 14.84
N ALA A 82 -4.40 -4.23 14.70
CA ALA A 82 -3.26 -3.32 14.61
C ALA A 82 -3.30 -2.54 13.30
N ALA A 83 -3.60 -3.23 12.20
CA ALA A 83 -3.84 -2.59 10.91
C ALA A 83 -5.02 -1.60 10.97
N GLU A 84 -6.14 -1.99 11.59
CA GLU A 84 -7.32 -1.12 11.75
C GLU A 84 -7.03 0.12 12.60
N ARG A 85 -6.30 -0.03 13.71
CA ARG A 85 -5.84 1.10 14.53
C ARG A 85 -4.95 2.04 13.73
N THR A 86 -4.03 1.48 12.96
CA THR A 86 -3.11 2.27 12.11
C THR A 86 -3.86 3.04 11.03
N LEU A 87 -4.81 2.41 10.33
CA LEU A 87 -5.66 3.09 9.36
C LEU A 87 -6.50 4.21 9.99
N ARG A 88 -6.93 4.03 11.24
CA ARG A 88 -7.64 5.07 11.98
C ARG A 88 -6.75 6.28 12.28
N VAL A 89 -5.51 6.05 12.69
CA VAL A 89 -4.52 7.12 12.88
C VAL A 89 -4.26 7.87 11.56
N ALA A 90 -4.20 7.17 10.43
CA ALA A 90 -4.09 7.81 9.12
C ALA A 90 -5.31 8.70 8.81
N TRP A 91 -6.52 8.19 9.06
CA TRP A 91 -7.79 8.90 8.84
C TRP A 91 -7.89 10.17 9.70
N GLU A 92 -7.58 10.08 10.99
CA GLU A 92 -7.61 11.22 11.92
C GLU A 92 -6.65 12.34 11.51
N ARG A 93 -5.60 12.00 10.77
CA ARG A 93 -4.63 12.95 10.22
C ARG A 93 -5.00 13.49 8.83
N GLY A 94 -6.20 13.17 8.33
CA GLY A 94 -6.73 13.69 7.06
C GLY A 94 -6.34 12.89 5.81
N HIS A 95 -5.71 11.72 5.97
CA HIS A 95 -5.35 10.87 4.83
C HIS A 95 -6.53 9.98 4.49
N SER A 96 -6.78 9.74 3.20
CA SER A 96 -7.80 8.77 2.77
C SER A 96 -7.23 7.35 2.86
N PRO A 97 -7.61 6.52 3.86
CA PRO A 97 -7.21 5.12 3.89
C PRO A 97 -7.91 4.39 2.75
N SER A 98 -7.13 3.68 1.95
CA SER A 98 -7.65 2.71 1.01
C SER A 98 -7.42 1.32 1.57
N ARG A 99 -8.50 0.66 2.02
CA ARG A 99 -8.46 -0.73 2.50
C ARG A 99 -8.48 -1.67 1.31
N TRP A 100 -7.41 -2.44 1.12
CA TRP A 100 -7.36 -3.50 0.12
C TRP A 100 -7.35 -4.85 0.84
N ARG A 101 -8.31 -5.72 0.52
CA ARG A 101 -8.28 -7.11 0.99
C ARG A 101 -7.35 -7.87 0.05
N SER A 102 -6.32 -8.53 0.59
CA SER A 102 -5.49 -9.44 -0.19
C SER A 102 -6.37 -10.64 -0.62
N PHE A 103 -6.42 -10.91 -1.92
CA PHE A 103 -6.92 -12.17 -2.46
C PHE A 103 -5.70 -13.06 -2.68
N SER A 104 -5.52 -14.06 -1.83
CA SER A 104 -4.45 -15.04 -2.01
C SER A 104 -4.77 -16.00 -3.15
N SER A 105 -3.73 -16.26 -3.95
CA SER A 105 -3.54 -17.27 -5.01
C SER A 105 -4.39 -17.14 -6.29
N ASP A 106 -3.88 -16.38 -7.26
CA ASP A 106 -3.87 -16.78 -8.68
C ASP A 106 -2.83 -15.99 -9.51
N ILE A 107 -1.54 -16.13 -9.20
CA ILE A 107 -0.44 -15.81 -10.13
C ILE A 107 0.24 -17.11 -10.54
N SER A 108 -0.58 -18.05 -11.01
CA SER A 108 -0.07 -19.22 -11.72
C SER A 108 -1.02 -19.63 -12.83
N GLN A 109 -1.32 -18.71 -13.76
CA GLN A 109 -1.56 -19.01 -15.18
C GLN A 109 -1.89 -17.73 -15.98
N SER A 110 -0.89 -17.16 -16.65
CA SER A 110 -0.96 -16.75 -18.07
C SER A 110 0.30 -15.98 -18.47
N LEU A 111 1.42 -16.71 -18.49
CA LEU A 111 2.40 -16.55 -19.55
C LEU A 111 2.04 -17.56 -20.62
N THR A 112 1.38 -17.15 -21.69
CA THR A 112 1.54 -17.73 -23.02
C THR A 112 1.21 -16.64 -24.05
N ILE A 113 2.10 -16.56 -25.03
CA ILE A 113 2.07 -15.77 -26.26
C ILE A 113 0.71 -15.88 -26.95
#